data_AF-A0A0B7AQW7-F1
#
_entry.id   AF-A0A0B7AQW7-F1
#
_cell.length_a   1.000
_cell.length_b   1.000
_cell.length_c   1.000
_cell.angle_alpha   90.00
_cell.angle_beta   90.00
_cell.angle_gamma   90.00
#
_symmetry.space_group_name_H-M   'P 1'
#
loop_
_entity.id
_entity.type
_entity.pdbx_description
1 polymer ?
#
loop_
_entity_poly.entity_id
_entity_poly.type
_entity_poly.pdbx_seq_one_letter_code
_entity_poly.pdbx_strand_id
1 'polypeptide(L)'
;LKKGSGYHLDQLILGFLTLLGGLFGLPWMCAATVRTVAHVSALSEYSRTHAPGEKPQLLGVKEQRVTNFAVHLLIGLSIALGPVLQAIPVPALFGIFL
;
A
#
# COMPACT_ATOMS: atom_id res chain seq x y z
N LEU A 1 -7.78 -5.83 13.62
CA LEU A 1 -8.15 -6.46 12.33
C LEU A 1 -9.13 -7.58 12.64
N LYS A 2 -10.29 -7.62 11.96
CA LYS A 2 -11.33 -8.63 12.16
C LYS A 2 -11.15 -9.84 11.24
N LYS A 3 -10.53 -9.67 10.06
CA LYS A 3 -10.16 -10.79 9.18
C LYS A 3 -8.91 -11.49 9.71
N GLY A 4 -8.92 -12.83 9.70
CA GLY A 4 -7.79 -13.66 10.12
C GLY A 4 -6.56 -13.52 9.21
N SER A 5 -5.41 -14.03 9.66
CA SER A 5 -4.17 -13.98 8.89
C SER A 5 -4.14 -15.05 7.78
N GLY A 6 -3.57 -14.69 6.64
CA GLY A 6 -3.47 -15.55 5.45
C GLY A 6 -2.04 -15.94 5.10
N TYR A 7 -1.16 -16.15 6.08
CA TYR A 7 0.29 -16.28 5.86
C TYR A 7 0.68 -17.38 4.85
N HIS A 8 0.07 -18.56 4.93
CA HIS A 8 0.38 -19.65 3.98
C HIS A 8 -0.08 -19.34 2.56
N LEU A 9 -1.25 -18.73 2.42
CA LEU A 9 -1.78 -18.32 1.12
C LEU A 9 -0.91 -17.21 0.52
N ASP A 10 -0.45 -16.27 1.34
CA ASP A 10 0.45 -15.18 0.93
C ASP A 10 1.79 -15.72 0.41
N GLN A 11 2.40 -16.67 1.14
CA GLN A 11 3.65 -17.30 0.72
C GLN A 11 3.51 -18.08 -0.60
N LEU A 12 2.39 -18.79 -0.79
CA LEU A 12 2.11 -19.52 -2.04
C LEU A 12 1.93 -18.57 -3.22
N ILE A 13 1.18 -17.47 -3.04
CA ILE A 13 0.97 -16.46 -4.08
C ILE A 13 2.29 -15.77 -4.43
N LEU A 14 3.09 -15.39 -3.43
CA LEU A 14 4.39 -14.75 -3.66
C LEU A 14 5.35 -15.65 -4.43
N GLY A 15 5.42 -16.94 -4.06
CA GLY A 15 6.24 -17.93 -4.77
C GLY A 15 5.80 -18.10 -6.23
N PHE A 16 4.49 -18.17 -6.47
CA PHE A 16 3.94 -18.26 -7.83
C PHE A 16 4.26 -17.01 -8.67
N LEU A 17 4.07 -15.80 -8.12
CA LEU A 17 4.41 -14.55 -8.80
C LEU A 17 5.92 -14.43 -9.07
N THR A 18 6.75 -14.92 -8.16
CA THR A 18 8.21 -14.94 -8.33
C THR A 18 8.63 -15.88 -9.46
N LEU A 19 8.00 -17.06 -9.56
CA LEU A 19 8.23 -18.00 -10.66
C LEU A 19 7.84 -17.37 -12.00
N LEU A 20 6.63 -16.80 -12.10
CA LEU A 20 6.19 -16.12 -13.31
C LEU A 20 7.09 -14.93 -13.66
N GLY A 21 7.42 -14.08 -12.69
CA GLY A 21 8.34 -12.96 -12.89
C GLY A 21 9.71 -13.41 -13.39
N GLY A 22 10.24 -14.50 -12.84
CA GLY A 22 11.49 -15.13 -13.28
C GLY A 22 11.44 -15.62 -14.73
N LEU A 23 10.31 -16.18 -15.18
CA LEU A 23 10.13 -16.59 -16.59
C LEU A 23 10.12 -15.40 -17.56
N PHE A 24 9.59 -14.25 -17.14
CA PHE A 24 9.53 -13.02 -17.95
C PHE A 24 10.73 -12.08 -17.75
N GLY A 25 11.72 -12.47 -16.92
CA GLY A 25 12.89 -11.63 -16.62
C GLY A 25 12.59 -10.37 -15.78
N LEU A 26 11.45 -10.35 -15.09
CA LEU A 26 11.02 -9.25 -14.22
C LEU A 26 11.68 -9.36 -12.83
N PRO A 27 11.92 -8.23 -12.14
CA PRO A 27 12.49 -8.23 -10.80
C PRO A 27 11.57 -8.94 -9.79
N TRP A 28 12.16 -9.59 -8.80
CA TRP A 28 11.42 -10.25 -7.74
C TRP A 28 10.81 -9.25 -6.77
N MET A 29 9.56 -9.49 -6.39
CA MET A 29 8.85 -8.66 -5.41
C MET A 29 9.03 -9.23 -4.00
N CYS A 30 9.26 -8.35 -3.03
CA CYS A 30 9.33 -8.67 -1.60
C CYS A 30 8.23 -7.93 -0.83
N ALA A 31 7.93 -8.40 0.39
CA ALA A 31 6.97 -7.74 1.26
C ALA A 31 7.41 -6.30 1.63
N ALA A 32 6.57 -5.31 1.33
CA ALA A 32 6.88 -3.89 1.56
C ALA A 32 6.28 -3.40 2.90
N THR A 33 7.02 -3.57 3.99
CA THR A 33 6.54 -3.27 5.36
C THR A 33 6.11 -1.81 5.56
N VAL A 34 6.94 -0.84 5.18
CA VAL A 34 6.64 0.61 5.31
C VAL A 34 5.38 0.98 4.54
N ARG A 35 5.26 0.52 3.29
CA ARG A 35 4.08 0.74 2.44
C ARG A 35 2.83 0.14 3.07
N THR A 36 2.92 -1.09 3.57
CA THR A 36 1.79 -1.79 4.20
C THR A 36 1.31 -1.05 5.45
N VAL A 37 2.23 -0.58 6.30
CA VAL A 37 1.89 0.20 7.50
C VAL A 37 1.26 1.55 7.12
N ALA A 38 1.85 2.28 6.17
CA ALA A 38 1.31 3.55 5.70
C ALA A 38 -0.09 3.39 5.10
N HIS A 39 -0.32 2.32 4.33
CA HIS A 39 -1.62 1.99 3.78
C HIS A 39 -2.64 1.65 4.88
N VAL A 40 -2.28 0.84 5.88
CA VAL A 40 -3.18 0.56 7.02
C VAL A 40 -3.49 1.84 7.81
N SER A 41 -2.52 2.74 7.99
CA SER A 41 -2.72 4.05 8.61
C SER A 41 -3.70 4.92 7.83
N ALA A 42 -3.61 4.95 6.50
CA ALA A 42 -4.56 5.67 5.64
C ALA A 42 -6.00 5.11 5.71
N LEU A 43 -6.17 3.85 6.09
CA LEU A 43 -7.47 3.19 6.29
C LEU A 43 -7.93 3.15 7.76
N SER A 44 -7.15 3.72 8.66
CA SER A 44 -7.43 3.80 10.08
C SER A 44 -8.31 5.01 10.38
N GLU A 45 -9.42 4.79 11.06
CA GLU A 45 -10.34 5.83 11.50
C GLU A 45 -10.07 6.15 12.97
N TYR A 46 -9.69 7.40 13.24
CA TYR A 46 -9.38 7.91 14.57
C TYR A 46 -10.57 8.72 15.09
N SER A 47 -10.85 8.63 16.39
CA SER A 47 -11.95 9.37 17.00
C SER A 47 -11.72 10.88 16.91
N ARG A 48 -12.81 11.63 16.65
CA ARG A 48 -12.79 13.09 16.46
C ARG A 48 -13.08 13.87 17.73
N THR A 49 -13.68 13.22 18.73
CA THR A 49 -14.05 13.82 20.01
C THR A 49 -13.06 13.36 21.07
N HIS A 50 -11.92 14.04 21.14
CA HIS A 50 -10.94 13.88 22.22
C HIS A 50 -10.81 15.20 22.97
N ALA A 51 -10.66 15.09 24.29
CA ALA A 51 -10.28 16.26 25.08
C ALA A 51 -8.89 16.76 24.62
N PRO A 52 -8.63 18.08 24.63
CA PRO A 52 -7.33 18.63 24.26
C PRO A 52 -6.22 17.98 25.11
N GLY A 53 -5.29 17.26 24.48
CA GLY A 53 -4.18 16.57 25.14
C GLY A 53 -4.28 15.05 25.22
N GLU A 54 -5.41 14.44 24.82
CA GLU A 54 -5.54 12.98 24.75
C GLU A 54 -5.10 12.46 23.36
N LYS A 55 -4.39 11.33 23.34
CA LYS A 55 -4.00 10.70 22.06
C LYS A 55 -5.27 10.23 21.32
N PRO A 56 -5.37 10.48 20.00
CA PRO A 56 -6.52 10.04 19.23
C PRO A 56 -6.66 8.51 19.34
N GLN A 57 -7.82 8.06 19.81
CA GLN A 57 -8.10 6.64 19.95
C GLN A 57 -8.49 6.06 18.59
N LEU A 58 -7.90 4.91 18.26
CA LEU A 58 -8.21 4.18 17.02
C LEU A 58 -9.60 3.55 17.15
N LEU A 59 -10.58 4.08 16.41
CA LEU A 59 -11.94 3.54 16.37
C LEU A 59 -12.02 2.24 15.58
N GLY A 60 -11.23 2.13 14.51
CA GLY A 60 -11.18 0.92 13.69
C GLY A 60 -10.38 1.09 12.41
N VAL A 61 -10.21 -0.01 11.67
CA VAL A 61 -9.52 -0.04 10.38
C VAL A 61 -10.48 -0.57 9.32
N LYS A 62 -10.61 0.13 8.19
CA LYS A 62 -11.45 -0.32 7.07
C LYS A 62 -10.75 -1.40 6.27
N GLU A 63 -11.14 -2.66 6.45
CA GLU A 63 -10.53 -3.79 5.75
C GLU A 63 -11.14 -4.03 4.36
N GLN A 64 -10.56 -3.41 3.35
CA GLN A 64 -10.98 -3.54 1.95
C GLN A 64 -9.91 -4.20 1.07
N ARG A 65 -10.33 -4.76 -0.06
CA ARG A 65 -9.42 -5.30 -1.10
C ARG A 65 -9.29 -4.37 -2.31
N VAL A 66 -10.26 -3.47 -2.51
CA VAL A 66 -10.43 -2.65 -3.72
C VAL A 66 -9.30 -1.67 -3.93
N THR A 67 -8.84 -0.98 -2.89
CA THR A 67 -7.72 -0.03 -3.00
C THR A 67 -6.43 -0.72 -3.40
N ASN A 68 -6.18 -1.96 -2.97
CA ASN A 68 -4.97 -2.68 -3.36
C ASN A 68 -4.99 -2.93 -4.87
N PHE A 69 -6.13 -3.38 -5.41
CA PHE A 69 -6.29 -3.52 -6.87
C PHE A 69 -6.23 -2.17 -7.59
N ALA A 70 -6.86 -1.13 -7.05
CA ALA A 70 -6.86 0.20 -7.64
C ALA A 70 -5.44 0.79 -7.73
N VAL A 71 -4.62 0.64 -6.69
CA VAL A 71 -3.23 1.10 -6.69
C VAL A 71 -2.40 0.38 -7.75
N HIS A 72 -2.53 -0.95 -7.86
CA HIS A 72 -1.81 -1.70 -8.90
C HIS A 72 -2.28 -1.33 -10.32
N LEU A 73 -3.58 -1.09 -10.49
CA LEU A 73 -4.13 -0.61 -11.76
C LEU A 73 -3.58 0.78 -12.12
N LEU A 74 -3.54 1.71 -11.15
CA LEU A 74 -2.99 3.05 -11.35
C LEU A 74 -1.50 3.03 -11.67
N ILE A 75 -0.72 2.10 -11.07
CA ILE A 75 0.67 1.87 -11.43
C ILE A 75 0.78 1.36 -12.88
N GLY A 76 -0.10 0.47 -13.32
CA GLY A 76 -0.14 0.04 -14.73
C GLY A 76 -0.49 1.19 -15.69
N LEU A 77 -1.45 2.03 -15.31
CA LEU A 77 -1.86 3.21 -16.08
C LEU A 77 -0.80 4.33 -16.07
N SER A 78 0.15 4.31 -15.13
CA SER A 78 1.17 5.36 -15.01
C SER A 78 2.04 5.47 -16.28
N ILE A 79 2.16 4.39 -17.05
CA ILE A 79 2.88 4.38 -18.33
C ILE A 79 2.25 5.37 -19.32
N ALA A 80 0.93 5.47 -19.36
CA ALA A 80 0.21 6.41 -20.23
C ALA A 80 0.23 7.86 -19.70
N LEU A 81 0.43 8.04 -18.39
CA LEU A 81 0.42 9.34 -17.71
C LEU A 81 1.81 9.99 -17.62
N GLY A 82 2.80 9.47 -18.35
CA GLY A 82 4.18 9.98 -18.41
C GLY A 82 4.34 11.51 -18.38
N PRO A 83 3.70 12.28 -19.29
CA PRO A 83 3.88 13.74 -19.32
C PRO A 83 3.34 14.46 -18.09
N VAL A 84 2.30 13.93 -17.44
CA VAL A 84 1.73 14.50 -16.21
C VAL A 84 2.63 14.20 -15.01
N LEU A 85 3.15 12.97 -14.93
CA LEU A 85 4.02 12.54 -13.82
C LEU A 85 5.37 13.26 -13.83
N GLN A 86 5.86 13.68 -14.99
CA GLN A 86 7.08 14.49 -15.12
C GLN A 86 6.95 15.91 -14.53
N ALA A 87 5.73 16.42 -14.34
CA ALA A 87 5.51 17.72 -13.72
C ALA A 87 5.71 17.69 -12.19
N ILE A 88 5.81 16.51 -11.58
CA ILE A 88 5.92 16.35 -10.13
C ILE A 88 7.39 16.52 -9.71
N PRO A 89 7.73 17.51 -8.86
CA PRO A 89 9.09 17.69 -8.40
C PRO A 89 9.53 16.53 -7.52
N VAL A 90 10.66 15.90 -7.84
CA VAL A 90 11.26 14.81 -7.06
C VAL A 90 11.43 15.14 -5.57
N PRO A 91 11.79 16.39 -5.16
CA PRO A 91 11.82 16.77 -3.74
C PRO A 91 10.50 16.56 -2.99
N ALA A 92 9.34 16.74 -3.64
CA ALA A 92 8.06 16.50 -3.00
C ALA A 92 7.83 15.02 -2.69
N LEU A 93 8.35 14.11 -3.53
CA LEU A 93 8.30 12.67 -3.27
C LEU A 93 9.14 12.31 -2.05
N PHE A 94 10.33 12.89 -1.88
CA PHE A 94 11.15 12.69 -0.69
C PHE A 94 10.46 13.18 0.59
N GLY A 95 9.70 14.29 0.51
CA GLY A 95 8.90 14.78 1.62
C GLY A 95 7.80 13.82 2.10
N ILE A 96 7.31 12.92 1.24
CA ILE A 96 6.32 11.88 1.61
C ILE A 96 7.00 10.68 2.28
N PHE A 97 8.29 10.45 2.00
CA PHE A 97 9.06 9.33 2.58
C PHE A 97 9.73 9.67 3.92
N LEU A 98 9.77 10.96 4.30
CA LEU A 98 10.28 11.49 5.58
C LEU A 98 9.19 11.50 6.66
#